data_AF-I1KB69-F1
#
_entry.id   AF-I1KB69-F1
#
_cell.length_a   1.000
_cell.length_b   1.000
_cell.length_c   1.000
_cell.angle_alpha   90.00
_cell.angle_beta   90.00
_cell.angle_gamma   90.00
#
_symmetry.space_group_name_H-M   'P 1'
#
loop_
_entity.id
_entity.type
_entity.pdbx_description
1 polymer ?
#
loop_
_entity_poly.entity_id
_entity_poly.type
_entity_poly.pdbx_seq_one_letter_code
_entity_poly.pdbx_strand_id
1 'polypeptide(L)' 'MAGLPARLRLQPTDVKAAALWGVTAATGALYLIQPWGWLKKTFLEKPEPEQK' A
#
# COMPACT_ATOMS: atom_id res chain seq x y z
N MET A 1 31.41 13.12 16.73
CA MET A 1 30.22 12.88 15.88
C MET A 1 29.01 12.77 16.78
N ALA A 2 28.21 13.82 16.89
CA ALA A 2 26.96 13.75 17.65
C ALA A 2 25.99 12.84 16.90
N GLY A 3 25.82 11.60 17.37
CA GLY A 3 24.77 10.73 16.85
C GLY A 3 23.43 11.42 17.06
N LEU A 4 22.56 11.40 16.03
CA LEU A 4 21.22 11.97 16.15
C LEU A 4 20.53 11.41 17.41
N PRO A 5 19.81 12.25 18.18
CA PRO A 5 19.18 11.85 19.45
C PRO A 5 18.34 10.60 19.25
N ALA A 6 18.29 9.71 20.24
CA ALA A 6 17.68 8.38 20.14
C ALA A 6 16.24 8.36 19.59
N ARG A 7 15.50 9.48 19.66
CA ARG A 7 14.17 9.66 19.05
C ARG A 7 14.17 9.81 17.53
N LEU A 8 15.28 10.23 16.93
CA LEU A 8 15.48 10.34 15.48
C LEU A 8 16.11 9.07 14.89
N ARG A 9 16.52 8.12 15.74
CA ARG A 9 16.88 6.79 15.27
C ARG A 9 15.58 6.09 14.92
N LEU A 10 15.22 6.12 13.64
CA LEU A 10 14.16 5.31 13.07
C LEU A 10 14.38 3.86 13.51
N GLN A 11 13.65 3.41 14.53
CA GLN A 11 13.89 2.07 15.05
C GLN A 11 13.37 1.08 14.02
N PRO A 12 14.12 0.03 13.66
CA PRO A 12 13.63 -0.99 12.73
C PRO A 12 12.26 -1.55 13.15
N THR A 13 11.99 -1.61 14.45
CA THR A 13 10.70 -1.97 15.03
C THR A 13 9.57 -1.03 14.64
N ASP A 14 9.81 0.29 14.65
CA ASP A 14 8.81 1.29 14.26
C ASP A 14 8.49 1.19 12.77
N VAL A 15 9.52 0.99 11.93
CA VAL A 15 9.35 0.76 10.49
C VAL A 15 8.55 -0.51 10.23
N LYS A 16 8.89 -1.60 10.93
CA LYS A 16 8.15 -2.86 10.83
C LYS A 16 6.71 -2.70 11.28
N ALA A 17 6.46 -1.98 12.38
CA ALA A 17 5.11 -1.69 12.85
C ALA A 17 4.33 -0.86 11.82
N ALA A 18 4.93 0.20 11.27
CA ALA A 18 4.31 1.01 10.23
C ALA A 18 4.02 0.21 8.95
N ALA A 19 4.93 -0.67 8.53
CA ALA A 19 4.71 -1.56 7.40
C ALA A 19 3.56 -2.54 7.66
N LEU A 20 3.54 -3.17 8.84
CA LEU A 20 2.48 -4.12 9.22
C LEU A 20 1.12 -3.42 9.29
N TRP A 21 1.02 -2.29 9.99
CA TRP A 21 -0.21 -1.51 10.07
C TRP A 21 -0.63 -0.93 8.72
N GLY A 22 0.31 -0.55 7.87
CA GLY A 22 0.04 -0.12 6.50
C GLY A 22 -0.56 -1.24 5.66
N VAL A 23 -0.01 -2.46 5.74
CA VAL A 23 -0.57 -3.65 5.07
C VAL A 23 -1.97 -3.96 5.61
N THR A 24 -2.17 -3.92 6.93
CA THR A 24 -3.48 -4.12 7.55
C THR A 24 -4.49 -3.08 7.06
N ALA A 25 -4.13 -1.79 7.04
CA ALA A 25 -5.00 -0.71 6.59
C ALA A 25 -5.34 -0.84 5.11
N ALA A 26 -4.35 -1.14 4.26
CA ALA A 26 -4.57 -1.38 2.83
C ALA A 26 -5.49 -2.58 2.60
N THR A 27 -5.28 -3.68 3.32
CA THR A 27 -6.10 -4.89 3.23
C THR A 27 -7.54 -4.62 3.69
N GLY A 28 -7.71 -3.91 4.81
CA GLY A 28 -9.03 -3.52 5.31
C GLY A 28 -9.78 -2.59 4.35
N ALA A 29 -9.08 -1.61 3.77
CA ALA A 29 -9.65 -0.73 2.74
C ALA A 29 -10.04 -1.50 1.48
N LEU A 30 -9.18 -2.42 1.02
CA LEU A 30 -9.47 -3.29 -0.11
C LEU A 30 -10.70 -4.19 0.15
N TYR A 31 -10.84 -4.69 1.37
CA TYR A 31 -11.99 -5.49 1.80
C TYR A 31 -13.29 -4.67 1.87
N LEU A 32 -13.24 -3.41 2.30
CA LEU A 32 -14.41 -2.53 2.35
C LEU A 32 -14.83 -2.03 0.97
N ILE A 33 -13.88 -1.65 0.13
CA ILE A 33 -14.16 -1.05 -1.18
C ILE A 33 -14.46 -2.14 -2.23
N GLN A 34 -14.00 -3.38 -2.01
CA GLN A 34 -14.14 -4.53 -2.91
C GLN A 34 -14.05 -4.15 -4.41
N PRO A 35 -12.94 -3.54 -4.87
CA PRO A 35 -12.85 -2.96 -6.20
C PRO A 35 -12.66 -4.01 -7.31
N TRP A 36 -13.15 -5.24 -7.15
CA TRP A 36 -12.88 -6.37 -8.04
C TRP A 36 -13.38 -6.15 -9.46
N GLY A 37 -14.53 -5.48 -9.64
CA GLY A 37 -15.02 -5.14 -10.98
C GLY A 37 -14.06 -4.22 -11.72
N TRP A 38 -13.59 -3.15 -11.07
CA TRP A 38 -12.59 -2.24 -11.61
C TRP A 38 -11.23 -2.91 -11.82
N LEU A 39 -10.79 -3.74 -10.87
CA LEU A 39 -9.52 -4.44 -10.94
C LEU A 39 -9.47 -5.39 -12.15
N LYS A 40 -10.57 -6.10 -12.43
CA LYS A 40 -10.70 -6.90 -13.65
C LYS A 40 -10.57 -6.03 -14.89
N LYS A 41 -11.30 -4.90 -14.96
CA LYS A 41 -11.23 -3.99 -16.11
C LYS A 41 -9.85 -3.37 -16.33
N THR A 42 -9.09 -3.16 -15.25
CA THR A 42 -7.78 -2.48 -15.30
C THR A 42 -6.62 -3.45 -15.58
N PHE A 43 -6.66 -4.66 -15.02
CA PHE A 43 -5.54 -5.61 -15.08
C PHE A 43 -5.83 -6.88 -15.88
N LEU A 44 -7.09 -7.31 -16.01
CA LEU A 44 -7.47 -8.55 -16.71
C LEU A 44 -8.08 -8.27 -18.09
N GLU A 45 -8.93 -7.26 -18.21
CA GLU A 45 -9.43 -6.79 -19.51
C GLU A 45 -8.36 -5.87 -20.09
N LYS A 46 -7.67 -6.39 -21.10
CA LYS A 46 -6.72 -5.67 -21.94
C LYS A 46 -7.40 -4.34 -22.35
N PRO A 47 -6.76 -3.16 -22.16
CA PRO A 47 -7.41 -1.88 -22.48
C PRO A 47 -7.93 -1.98 -23.91
N GLU A 48 -9.23 -1.75 -24.09
CA GLU A 48 -9.83 -1.69 -25.42
C GLU A 48 -8.90 -0.82 -26.27
N PRO A 49 -8.25 -1.38 -27.32
CA PRO A 49 -7.52 -0.53 -28.23
C PRO A 49 -8.59 0.39 -28.79
N GLU A 50 -8.44 1.71 -28.54
CA GLU A 50 -9.34 2.74 -29.03
C GLU A 50 -9.67 2.46 -30.49
N GLN A 51 -10.80 1.81 -30.74
CA GLN A 51 -11.26 1.51 -32.08
C GLN A 51 -12.10 2.71 -32.46
N LYS A 52 -11.40 3.75 -32.90
CA LYS A 52 -11.99 4.88 -33.59
C LYS A 52 -12.13 4.54 -35.08
#